data_AF-A0A562LZE3-F1
#
_entry.id   AF-A0A562LZE3-F1
#
_cell.length_a   1.000
_cell.length_b   1.000
_cell.length_c   1.000
_cell.angle_alpha   90.00
_cell.angle_beta   90.00
_cell.angle_gamma   90.00
#
_symmetry.space_group_name_H-M   'P 1'
#
loop_
_entity.id
_entity.type
_entity.pdbx_description
1 polymer ?
#
loop_
_entity_poly.entity_id
_entity_poly.type
_entity_poly.pdbx_seq_one_letter_code
_entity_poly.pdbx_strand_id
1 'polypeptide(L)'
;MDRTTDVIIIKSIDQLPSVDEIKSISRERALKLIFKGKINKQREQIGQNLEYELSGFQVLIHTIDPELNIIKLITDKEIEDHQYFFEQCAKDYRKLGERLVLMFVDKLDLNLNTDFALYTFNDLKQDHRQIGTVGEWRYSVHGFHCGFQNIITRQYIEVSLVFGLEFGDLDPYFFVKFILSSQNYHPLPIPLFEEYADGSRIIKKMTSLRKFEEIPSNVPGHTGIAVTDREKVEIKSDLDLEKIFVKHIEEIKKKSKFNLWKFLSLKR
;
A
#
# COMPACT_ATOMS: atom_id res chain seq x y z
N MET A 1 -16.59 4.37 8.34
CA MET A 1 -17.72 5.13 7.76
C MET A 1 -17.80 4.73 6.31
N ASP A 2 -18.97 4.34 5.85
CA ASP A 2 -19.16 3.96 4.46
C ASP A 2 -19.35 5.20 3.59
N ARG A 3 -18.72 5.22 2.42
CA ARG A 3 -18.89 6.29 1.44
C ARG A 3 -20.18 6.07 0.66
N THR A 4 -20.95 7.13 0.43
CA THR A 4 -22.15 7.06 -0.43
C THR A 4 -21.74 7.23 -1.90
N THR A 5 -22.35 6.49 -2.81
CA THR A 5 -22.08 6.62 -4.26
C THR A 5 -23.29 7.20 -4.99
N ASP A 6 -23.07 8.35 -5.62
CA ASP A 6 -24.03 8.96 -6.53
C ASP A 6 -23.85 8.41 -7.93
N VAL A 7 -24.94 7.98 -8.56
CA VAL A 7 -24.88 7.39 -9.91
C VAL A 7 -25.55 8.32 -10.90
N ILE A 8 -24.82 8.69 -11.96
CA ILE A 8 -25.33 9.47 -13.08
C ILE A 8 -25.25 8.63 -14.35
N ILE A 9 -26.36 8.57 -15.09
CA ILE A 9 -26.41 7.88 -16.39
C ILE A 9 -26.14 8.90 -17.50
N ILE A 10 -25.06 8.70 -18.23
CA ILE A 10 -24.59 9.55 -19.32
C ILE A 10 -25.01 8.94 -20.67
N LYS A 11 -25.97 9.58 -21.33
CA LYS A 11 -26.46 9.22 -22.68
C LYS A 11 -25.92 10.14 -23.76
N SER A 12 -25.46 11.34 -23.38
CA SER A 12 -24.89 12.36 -24.26
C SER A 12 -23.89 13.24 -23.49
N ILE A 13 -23.07 14.02 -24.21
CA ILE A 13 -21.95 14.79 -23.63
C ILE A 13 -22.43 15.92 -22.70
N ASP A 14 -23.57 16.50 -23.02
CA ASP A 14 -24.28 17.56 -22.30
C ASP A 14 -24.82 17.11 -20.93
N GLN A 15 -24.80 15.82 -20.64
CA GLN A 15 -25.16 15.27 -19.33
C GLN A 15 -23.95 15.07 -18.40
N LEU A 16 -22.73 15.32 -18.89
CA LEU A 16 -21.56 15.25 -18.04
C LEU A 16 -21.58 16.40 -17.03
N PRO A 17 -21.36 16.11 -15.74
CA PRO A 17 -21.15 17.18 -14.77
C PRO A 17 -19.88 17.94 -15.14
N SER A 18 -19.94 19.25 -14.97
CA SER A 18 -18.78 20.12 -15.10
C SER A 18 -17.74 19.81 -14.04
N VAL A 19 -16.49 20.20 -14.31
CA VAL A 19 -15.37 20.05 -13.36
C VAL A 19 -15.68 20.73 -12.03
N ASP A 20 -16.32 21.90 -12.04
CA ASP A 20 -16.66 22.65 -10.83
C ASP A 20 -17.75 21.95 -10.00
N GLU A 21 -18.76 21.36 -10.67
CA GLU A 21 -19.76 20.53 -10.00
C GLU A 21 -19.10 19.32 -9.33
N ILE A 22 -18.18 18.62 -10.01
CA ILE A 22 -17.45 17.49 -9.43
C ILE A 22 -16.59 17.95 -8.24
N LYS A 23 -15.89 19.09 -8.36
CA LYS A 23 -15.06 19.65 -7.27
C LYS A 23 -15.85 19.99 -6.02
N SER A 24 -17.12 20.37 -6.18
CA SER A 24 -18.03 20.72 -5.08
C SER A 24 -18.51 19.52 -4.26
N ILE A 25 -18.37 18.29 -4.80
CA ILE A 25 -18.78 17.06 -4.11
C ILE A 25 -17.97 16.89 -2.81
N SER A 26 -18.65 16.48 -1.75
CA SER A 26 -18.02 16.21 -0.45
C SER A 26 -17.25 14.89 -0.47
N ARG A 27 -16.31 14.71 0.46
CA ARG A 27 -15.40 13.55 0.45
C ARG A 27 -16.08 12.23 0.82
N GLU A 28 -17.22 12.32 1.49
CA GLU A 28 -18.14 11.26 1.88
C GLU A 28 -18.98 10.75 0.69
N ARG A 29 -18.83 11.37 -0.48
CA ARG A 29 -19.55 11.00 -1.70
C ARG A 29 -18.56 10.63 -2.82
N ALA A 30 -18.82 9.50 -3.47
CA ALA A 30 -18.20 9.12 -4.73
C ALA A 30 -19.20 9.39 -5.86
N LEU A 31 -18.68 9.73 -7.04
CA LEU A 31 -19.49 9.92 -8.23
C LEU A 31 -19.21 8.79 -9.23
N LYS A 32 -20.26 8.07 -9.63
CA LYS A 32 -20.21 7.01 -10.62
C LYS A 32 -20.95 7.44 -11.88
N LEU A 33 -20.22 7.56 -12.98
CA LEU A 33 -20.76 7.90 -14.29
C LEU A 33 -20.93 6.63 -15.12
N ILE A 34 -22.16 6.31 -15.54
CA ILE A 34 -22.48 5.13 -16.37
C ILE A 34 -22.83 5.58 -17.78
N PHE A 35 -21.99 5.22 -18.75
CA PHE A 35 -22.12 5.61 -20.15
C PHE A 35 -23.02 4.65 -20.92
N LYS A 36 -23.99 5.16 -21.68
CA LYS A 36 -24.96 4.37 -22.45
C LYS A 36 -24.93 4.74 -23.93
N GLY A 37 -24.98 3.74 -24.80
CA GLY A 37 -25.03 3.95 -26.25
C GLY A 37 -23.71 4.45 -26.82
N LYS A 38 -23.78 5.39 -27.78
CA LYS A 38 -22.61 5.81 -28.58
C LYS A 38 -21.56 6.56 -27.75
N ILE A 39 -21.96 7.28 -26.70
CA ILE A 39 -21.04 8.08 -25.87
C ILE A 39 -20.03 7.21 -25.10
N ASN A 40 -20.34 5.92 -24.84
CA ASN A 40 -19.42 5.01 -24.17
C ASN A 40 -18.07 4.89 -24.88
N LYS A 41 -18.04 5.05 -26.20
CA LYS A 41 -16.77 5.04 -26.98
C LYS A 41 -15.82 6.19 -26.60
N GLN A 42 -16.31 7.23 -25.95
CA GLN A 42 -15.53 8.39 -25.50
C GLN A 42 -15.17 8.32 -24.00
N ARG A 43 -15.65 7.31 -23.28
CA ARG A 43 -15.47 7.16 -21.82
C ARG A 43 -14.01 7.30 -21.39
N GLU A 44 -13.11 6.63 -22.11
CA GLU A 44 -11.68 6.63 -21.77
C GLU A 44 -11.06 8.01 -21.94
N GLN A 45 -11.32 8.69 -23.07
CA GLN A 45 -10.86 10.06 -23.29
C GLN A 45 -11.43 11.03 -22.25
N ILE A 46 -12.72 10.90 -21.91
CA ILE A 46 -13.37 11.73 -20.89
C ILE A 46 -12.73 11.48 -19.52
N GLY A 47 -12.50 10.22 -19.16
CA GLY A 47 -11.84 9.85 -17.90
C GLY A 47 -10.44 10.43 -17.79
N GLN A 48 -9.63 10.33 -18.86
CA GLN A 48 -8.27 10.89 -18.89
C GLN A 48 -8.28 12.43 -18.78
N ASN A 49 -9.22 13.10 -19.45
CA ASN A 49 -9.37 14.56 -19.33
C ASN A 49 -9.74 14.96 -17.90
N LEU A 50 -10.69 14.25 -17.29
CA LEU A 50 -11.09 14.50 -15.90
C LEU A 50 -9.95 14.24 -14.91
N GLU A 51 -9.14 13.20 -15.13
CA GLU A 51 -7.97 12.90 -14.30
C GLU A 51 -6.95 14.05 -14.34
N TYR A 52 -6.77 14.67 -15.50
CA TYR A 52 -5.91 15.85 -15.66
C TYR A 52 -6.47 17.10 -14.96
N GLU A 53 -7.78 17.34 -15.04
CA GLU A 53 -8.43 18.56 -14.53
C GLU A 53 -8.75 18.51 -13.02
N LEU A 54 -8.89 17.32 -12.44
CA LEU A 54 -9.33 17.09 -11.06
C LEU A 54 -8.17 16.78 -10.12
N SER A 55 -7.30 17.76 -9.88
CA SER A 55 -6.27 17.63 -8.83
C SER A 55 -6.91 17.35 -7.46
N GLY A 56 -6.40 16.34 -6.76
CA GLY A 56 -6.96 15.89 -5.47
C GLY A 56 -8.09 14.86 -5.59
N PHE A 57 -8.38 14.39 -6.79
CA PHE A 57 -9.32 13.30 -7.04
C PHE A 57 -8.59 12.07 -7.59
N GLN A 58 -9.22 10.92 -7.42
CA GLN A 58 -8.92 9.70 -8.14
C GLN A 58 -10.02 9.46 -9.17
N VAL A 59 -9.64 9.27 -10.43
CA VAL A 59 -10.55 8.95 -11.53
C VAL A 59 -10.26 7.52 -11.98
N LEU A 60 -11.18 6.61 -11.67
CA LEU A 60 -11.06 5.18 -11.98
C LEU A 60 -11.86 4.86 -13.25
N ILE A 61 -11.14 4.60 -14.33
CA ILE A 61 -11.72 4.20 -15.62
C ILE A 61 -11.88 2.69 -15.63
N HIS A 62 -13.12 2.19 -15.64
CA HIS A 62 -13.35 0.76 -15.66
C HIS A 62 -13.03 0.17 -17.05
N THR A 63 -12.29 -0.93 -17.09
CA THR A 63 -11.77 -1.49 -18.36
C THR A 63 -12.86 -2.19 -19.17
N ILE A 64 -13.80 -2.85 -18.49
CA ILE A 64 -14.86 -3.66 -19.10
C ILE A 64 -16.19 -2.89 -19.13
N ASP A 65 -16.80 -2.70 -17.95
CA ASP A 65 -18.06 -1.98 -17.80
C ASP A 65 -17.98 -0.50 -18.20
N PRO A 66 -19.06 0.05 -18.77
CA PRO A 66 -19.09 1.40 -19.32
C PRO A 66 -19.19 2.46 -18.23
N GLU A 67 -18.26 2.46 -17.27
CA GLU A 67 -18.33 3.32 -16.09
C GLU A 67 -17.01 4.01 -15.74
N LEU A 68 -17.14 5.16 -15.09
CA LEU A 68 -16.07 5.89 -14.43
C LEU A 68 -16.47 6.10 -12.97
N ASN A 69 -15.52 5.96 -12.04
CA ASN A 69 -15.72 6.34 -10.64
C ASN A 69 -14.78 7.50 -10.31
N ILE A 70 -15.32 8.56 -9.71
CA ILE A 70 -14.61 9.79 -9.37
C ILE A 70 -14.71 9.98 -7.87
N ILE A 71 -13.56 10.07 -7.22
CA ILE A 71 -13.45 10.03 -5.77
C ILE A 71 -12.58 11.19 -5.32
N LYS A 72 -13.07 11.98 -4.35
CA LYS A 72 -12.30 13.05 -3.72
C LYS A 72 -11.41 12.46 -2.62
N LEU A 73 -10.11 12.73 -2.70
CA LEU A 73 -9.10 12.24 -1.77
C LEU A 73 -8.86 13.23 -0.64
N ILE A 74 -8.28 12.76 0.48
CA ILE A 74 -7.88 13.61 1.61
C ILE A 74 -7.01 14.78 1.16
N THR A 75 -7.31 15.97 1.62
CA THR A 75 -6.61 17.20 1.24
C THR A 75 -5.35 17.42 2.08
N ASP A 76 -4.43 18.22 1.55
CA ASP A 76 -3.22 18.60 2.27
C ASP A 76 -3.55 19.34 3.57
N LYS A 77 -4.59 20.18 3.56
CA LYS A 77 -5.07 20.89 4.74
C LYS A 77 -5.60 19.95 5.81
N GLU A 78 -6.43 18.96 5.44
CA GLU A 78 -6.88 17.93 6.38
C GLU A 78 -5.69 17.15 6.96
N ILE A 79 -4.67 16.86 6.16
CA ILE A 79 -3.46 16.18 6.66
C ILE A 79 -2.68 17.08 7.64
N GLU A 80 -2.49 18.35 7.31
CA GLU A 80 -1.79 19.32 8.17
C GLU A 80 -2.51 19.56 9.49
N ASP A 81 -3.83 19.74 9.44
CA ASP A 81 -4.70 19.97 10.61
C ASP A 81 -4.69 18.73 11.54
N HIS A 82 -4.40 17.55 11.01
CA HIS A 82 -4.34 16.28 11.75
C HIS A 82 -2.94 15.63 11.77
N GLN A 83 -1.87 16.39 11.52
CA GLN A 83 -0.51 15.83 11.36
C GLN A 83 -0.03 15.04 12.59
N TYR A 84 -0.36 15.51 13.81
CA TYR A 84 0.04 14.84 15.04
C TYR A 84 -0.62 13.47 15.21
N PHE A 85 -1.85 13.31 14.70
CA PHE A 85 -2.53 12.03 14.68
C PHE A 85 -1.80 11.04 13.76
N PHE A 86 -1.50 11.43 12.51
CA PHE A 86 -0.78 10.57 11.58
C PHE A 86 0.63 10.24 12.04
N GLU A 87 1.32 11.20 12.66
CA GLU A 87 2.64 10.97 13.28
C GLU A 87 2.56 9.93 14.40
N GLN A 88 1.56 10.04 15.28
CA GLN A 88 1.35 9.08 16.36
C GLN A 88 1.02 7.70 15.81
N CYS A 89 0.15 7.60 14.80
CA CYS A 89 -0.15 6.32 14.14
C CYS A 89 1.10 5.65 13.58
N ALA A 90 2.04 6.40 12.98
CA ALA A 90 3.29 5.85 12.46
C ALA A 90 4.21 5.36 13.60
N LYS A 91 4.29 6.08 14.72
CA LYS A 91 5.04 5.64 15.92
C LYS A 91 4.48 4.34 16.48
N ASP A 92 3.15 4.26 16.58
CA ASP A 92 2.46 3.06 17.07
C ASP A 92 2.59 1.88 16.09
N TYR A 93 2.56 2.14 14.78
CA TYR A 93 2.83 1.15 13.73
C TYR A 93 4.20 0.51 13.93
N ARG A 94 5.26 1.34 14.00
CA ARG A 94 6.64 0.87 14.22
C ARG A 94 6.77 0.05 15.50
N LYS A 95 6.27 0.58 16.61
CA LYS A 95 6.35 -0.08 17.93
C LYS A 95 5.62 -1.42 17.93
N LEU A 96 4.46 -1.50 17.30
CA LEU A 96 3.71 -2.73 17.18
C LEU A 96 4.44 -3.73 16.28
N GLY A 97 4.92 -3.29 15.11
CA GLY A 97 5.63 -4.12 14.16
C GLY A 97 6.86 -4.77 14.78
N GLU A 98 7.69 -3.96 15.45
CA GLU A 98 8.87 -4.42 16.19
C GLU A 98 8.49 -5.46 17.25
N ARG A 99 7.51 -5.17 18.10
CA ARG A 99 7.06 -6.11 19.14
C ARG A 99 6.60 -7.44 18.54
N LEU A 100 5.82 -7.42 17.46
CA LEU A 100 5.27 -8.63 16.85
C LEU A 100 6.35 -9.47 16.16
N VAL A 101 7.31 -8.83 15.48
CA VAL A 101 8.45 -9.55 14.89
C VAL A 101 9.30 -10.21 15.96
N LEU A 102 9.62 -9.51 17.06
CA LEU A 102 10.40 -10.08 18.16
C LEU A 102 9.66 -11.23 18.84
N MET A 103 8.36 -11.06 19.14
CA MET A 103 7.53 -12.15 19.66
C MET A 103 7.51 -13.36 18.72
N PHE A 104 7.48 -13.13 17.41
CA PHE A 104 7.49 -14.19 16.40
C PHE A 104 8.83 -14.94 16.35
N VAL A 105 9.94 -14.21 16.40
CA VAL A 105 11.30 -14.76 16.51
C VAL A 105 11.44 -15.64 17.75
N ASP A 106 11.03 -15.14 18.92
CA ASP A 106 11.08 -15.88 20.19
C ASP A 106 10.21 -17.14 20.14
N LYS A 107 9.01 -17.04 19.56
CA LYS A 107 8.05 -18.15 19.47
C LYS A 107 8.59 -19.33 18.65
N LEU A 108 9.36 -19.04 17.61
CA LEU A 108 9.93 -20.04 16.71
C LEU A 108 11.40 -20.36 16.99
N ASP A 109 11.98 -19.76 18.04
CA ASP A 109 13.39 -19.90 18.41
C ASP A 109 14.33 -19.60 17.21
N LEU A 110 14.05 -18.50 16.51
CA LEU A 110 14.82 -18.09 15.34
C LEU A 110 16.02 -17.25 15.74
N ASN A 111 17.14 -17.44 15.04
CA ASN A 111 18.26 -16.51 15.12
C ASN A 111 18.02 -15.35 14.13
N LEU A 112 17.57 -14.20 14.64
CA LEU A 112 17.28 -13.03 13.83
C LEU A 112 18.57 -12.42 13.27
N ASN A 113 18.66 -12.35 11.95
CA ASN A 113 19.71 -11.61 11.27
C ASN A 113 19.42 -10.12 11.39
N THR A 114 20.20 -9.44 12.23
CA THR A 114 20.03 -8.02 12.54
C THR A 114 20.40 -7.09 11.39
N ASP A 115 21.23 -7.55 10.46
CA ASP A 115 21.61 -6.77 9.29
C ASP A 115 20.53 -6.86 8.20
N PHE A 116 19.87 -8.01 8.07
CA PHE A 116 18.80 -8.23 7.10
C PHE A 116 17.76 -9.25 7.59
N ALA A 117 16.71 -8.74 8.24
CA ALA A 117 15.67 -9.57 8.86
C ALA A 117 15.04 -10.59 7.89
N LEU A 118 14.80 -10.19 6.62
CA LEU A 118 14.19 -11.08 5.62
C LEU A 118 14.96 -12.41 5.44
N TYR A 119 16.27 -12.46 5.62
CA TYR A 119 17.02 -13.72 5.53
C TYR A 119 16.55 -14.75 6.54
N THR A 120 16.33 -14.35 7.79
CA THR A 120 15.80 -15.26 8.83
C THR A 120 14.43 -15.80 8.45
N PHE A 121 13.58 -14.99 7.82
CA PHE A 121 12.20 -15.37 7.51
C PHE A 121 12.03 -16.05 6.15
N ASN A 122 13.00 -15.93 5.23
CA ASN A 122 12.93 -16.55 3.91
C ASN A 122 12.82 -18.07 3.97
N ASP A 123 13.52 -18.69 4.92
CA ASP A 123 13.48 -20.15 5.10
C ASP A 123 12.08 -20.64 5.50
N LEU A 124 11.27 -19.78 6.13
CA LEU A 124 9.90 -20.12 6.51
C LEU A 124 8.93 -20.14 5.33
N LYS A 125 9.25 -19.54 4.18
CA LYS A 125 8.30 -19.40 3.05
C LYS A 125 8.03 -20.71 2.31
N GLN A 126 8.90 -21.70 2.46
CA GLN A 126 8.70 -23.04 1.88
C GLN A 126 8.31 -24.06 2.96
N ASP A 127 8.04 -23.57 4.16
CA ASP A 127 7.79 -24.36 5.36
C ASP A 127 6.33 -24.20 5.79
N HIS A 128 5.73 -25.25 6.37
CA HIS A 128 4.42 -25.17 7.03
C HIS A 128 4.35 -24.09 8.13
N ARG A 129 5.51 -23.66 8.66
CA ARG A 129 5.64 -22.57 9.63
C ARG A 129 5.45 -21.17 9.03
N GLN A 130 5.29 -21.03 7.71
CA GLN A 130 5.03 -19.75 7.01
C GLN A 130 3.83 -18.99 7.60
N ILE A 131 2.79 -19.73 8.00
CA ILE A 131 1.54 -19.21 8.53
C ILE A 131 1.30 -19.86 9.88
N GLY A 132 0.90 -19.08 10.88
CA GLY A 132 0.64 -19.61 12.21
C GLY A 132 0.09 -18.57 13.17
N THR A 133 0.31 -18.80 14.46
CA THR A 133 -0.11 -17.88 15.53
C THR A 133 1.01 -17.63 16.52
N VAL A 134 1.15 -16.37 16.94
CA VAL A 134 2.00 -15.93 18.04
C VAL A 134 1.17 -15.12 19.03
N GLY A 135 0.95 -15.65 20.24
CA GLY A 135 -0.03 -15.11 21.16
C GLY A 135 -1.41 -15.02 20.51
N GLU A 136 -2.04 -13.84 20.56
CA GLU A 136 -3.34 -13.57 19.95
C GLU A 136 -3.27 -13.10 18.49
N TRP A 137 -2.11 -13.24 17.83
CA TRP A 137 -1.90 -12.77 16.47
C TRP A 137 -1.71 -13.93 15.52
N ARG A 138 -2.50 -13.98 14.44
CA ARG A 138 -2.17 -14.78 13.27
C ARG A 138 -1.06 -14.08 12.50
N TYR A 139 -0.09 -14.83 12.01
CA TYR A 139 0.98 -14.28 11.17
C TYR A 139 1.04 -15.02 9.82
N SER A 140 1.56 -14.34 8.80
CA SER A 140 1.81 -14.90 7.47
C SER A 140 3.03 -14.25 6.82
N VAL A 141 4.11 -15.00 6.67
CA VAL A 141 5.34 -14.55 6.01
C VAL A 141 5.20 -14.67 4.49
N HIS A 142 5.32 -13.58 3.74
CA HIS A 142 5.17 -13.60 2.29
C HIS A 142 5.90 -12.42 1.63
N GLY A 143 6.37 -12.59 0.38
CA GLY A 143 7.05 -11.49 -0.33
C GLY A 143 8.18 -10.87 0.50
N PHE A 144 8.15 -9.56 0.73
CA PHE A 144 9.10 -8.86 1.62
C PHE A 144 8.56 -8.60 3.02
N HIS A 145 7.41 -9.17 3.37
CA HIS A 145 6.63 -8.78 4.53
C HIS A 145 6.27 -9.96 5.43
N CYS A 146 5.82 -9.62 6.64
CA CYS A 146 5.06 -10.49 7.50
C CYS A 146 3.78 -9.77 7.95
N GLY A 147 2.64 -10.33 7.55
CA GLY A 147 1.33 -9.79 7.90
C GLY A 147 0.89 -10.37 9.23
N PHE A 148 0.38 -9.51 10.12
CA PHE A 148 -0.17 -9.91 11.41
C PHE A 148 -1.62 -9.45 11.55
N GLN A 149 -2.49 -10.33 12.05
CA GLN A 149 -3.87 -9.99 12.38
C GLN A 149 -4.22 -10.49 13.78
N ASN A 150 -4.67 -9.58 14.65
CA ASN A 150 -5.15 -9.94 15.97
C ASN A 150 -6.46 -10.74 15.83
N ILE A 151 -6.55 -11.86 16.52
CA ILE A 151 -7.67 -12.81 16.42
C ILE A 151 -8.95 -12.21 17.02
N ILE A 152 -8.82 -11.40 18.07
CA ILE A 152 -9.93 -10.83 18.83
C ILE A 152 -10.34 -9.47 18.23
N THR A 153 -9.42 -8.52 18.18
CA THR A 153 -9.71 -7.13 17.78
C THR A 153 -9.79 -6.95 16.27
N ARG A 154 -9.29 -7.92 15.49
CA ARG A 154 -9.13 -7.85 14.03
C ARG A 154 -8.19 -6.75 13.54
N GLN A 155 -7.46 -6.10 14.45
CA GLN A 155 -6.39 -5.16 14.11
C GLN A 155 -5.38 -5.85 13.18
N TYR A 156 -4.98 -5.13 12.14
CA TYR A 156 -4.11 -5.63 11.08
C TYR A 156 -2.86 -4.74 10.96
N ILE A 157 -1.71 -5.36 10.72
CA ILE A 157 -0.45 -4.68 10.41
C ILE A 157 0.38 -5.53 9.45
N GLU A 158 1.09 -4.89 8.52
CA GLU A 158 1.98 -5.56 7.57
C GLU A 158 3.42 -5.07 7.76
N VAL A 159 4.29 -5.91 8.30
CA VAL A 159 5.65 -5.47 8.63
C VAL A 159 6.60 -5.81 7.49
N SER A 160 7.26 -4.80 6.92
CA SER A 160 8.34 -5.02 5.95
C SER A 160 9.60 -5.54 6.65
N LEU A 161 10.27 -6.51 6.02
CA LEU A 161 11.44 -7.21 6.55
C LEU A 161 12.74 -6.81 5.82
N VAL A 162 12.68 -5.82 4.94
CA VAL A 162 13.80 -5.40 4.07
C VAL A 162 14.49 -4.11 4.49
N PHE A 163 14.25 -3.64 5.72
CA PHE A 163 14.80 -2.40 6.25
C PHE A 163 15.65 -2.65 7.50
N GLY A 164 16.42 -3.74 7.53
CA GLY A 164 17.18 -4.18 8.68
C GLY A 164 16.24 -4.52 9.84
N LEU A 165 16.44 -3.84 10.96
CA LEU A 165 15.54 -3.88 12.13
C LEU A 165 14.54 -2.71 12.18
N GLU A 166 14.42 -1.92 11.10
CA GLU A 166 13.40 -0.90 10.99
C GLU A 166 12.09 -1.52 10.52
N PHE A 167 11.19 -1.78 11.47
CA PHE A 167 9.89 -2.40 11.22
C PHE A 167 8.74 -1.38 11.06
N GLY A 168 9.09 -0.09 10.95
CA GLY A 168 8.16 1.03 10.81
C GLY A 168 8.03 1.59 9.39
N ASP A 169 8.38 0.83 8.36
CA ASP A 169 8.13 1.23 6.97
C ASP A 169 6.63 1.41 6.70
N LEU A 170 6.28 2.57 6.13
CA LEU A 170 4.92 3.01 5.91
C LEU A 170 4.54 2.82 4.44
N ASP A 171 4.12 1.61 4.08
CA ASP A 171 3.42 1.39 2.81
C ASP A 171 2.05 2.09 2.84
N PRO A 172 1.65 2.82 1.78
CA PRO A 172 0.37 3.54 1.74
C PRO A 172 -0.85 2.72 2.10
N TYR A 173 -0.98 1.52 1.53
CA TYR A 173 -2.14 0.66 1.72
C TYR A 173 -2.16 0.08 3.13
N PHE A 174 -1.04 -0.50 3.55
CA PHE A 174 -0.96 -1.17 4.85
C PHE A 174 -0.99 -0.21 6.03
N PHE A 175 -0.43 0.99 5.89
CA PHE A 175 -0.48 2.02 6.92
C PHE A 175 -1.92 2.49 7.19
N VAL A 176 -2.69 2.80 6.14
CA VAL A 176 -4.10 3.20 6.30
C VAL A 176 -4.95 2.04 6.82
N LYS A 177 -4.70 0.82 6.37
CA LYS A 177 -5.39 -0.38 6.88
C LYS A 177 -5.12 -0.62 8.36
N PHE A 178 -3.91 -0.34 8.83
CA PHE A 178 -3.60 -0.36 10.26
C PHE A 178 -4.39 0.70 11.03
N ILE A 179 -4.44 1.95 10.54
CA ILE A 179 -5.23 3.02 11.17
C ILE A 179 -6.69 2.62 11.27
N LEU A 180 -7.28 2.16 10.15
CA LEU A 180 -8.69 1.79 10.08
C LEU A 180 -9.05 0.60 10.98
N SER A 181 -8.16 -0.40 11.09
CA SER A 181 -8.39 -1.60 11.91
C SER A 181 -8.06 -1.42 13.39
N SER A 182 -7.47 -0.30 13.79
CA SER A 182 -7.07 -0.01 15.18
C SER A 182 -8.19 0.66 15.95
N GLN A 183 -8.90 -0.09 16.80
CA GLN A 183 -10.09 0.41 17.51
C GLN A 183 -9.84 1.63 18.40
N ASN A 184 -8.64 1.77 18.95
CA ASN A 184 -8.29 2.90 19.82
C ASN A 184 -8.23 4.26 19.11
N TYR A 185 -8.24 4.28 17.77
CA TYR A 185 -8.31 5.53 17.00
C TYR A 185 -9.74 5.94 16.67
N HIS A 186 -10.75 5.13 17.00
CA HIS A 186 -12.14 5.44 16.66
C HIS A 186 -12.85 6.23 17.77
N PRO A 187 -13.66 7.24 17.41
CA PRO A 187 -13.89 7.74 16.04
C PRO A 187 -12.66 8.46 15.47
N LEU A 188 -12.35 8.21 14.19
CA LEU A 188 -11.23 8.86 13.52
C LEU A 188 -11.45 10.39 13.49
N PRO A 189 -10.39 11.20 13.71
CA PRO A 189 -10.50 12.67 13.62
C PRO A 189 -10.78 13.14 12.19
N ILE A 190 -10.44 12.31 11.20
CA ILE A 190 -10.69 12.53 9.79
C ILE A 190 -11.00 11.19 9.09
N PRO A 191 -12.04 11.09 8.24
CA PRO A 191 -12.34 9.85 7.55
C PRO A 191 -11.29 9.54 6.48
N LEU A 192 -10.93 8.26 6.36
CA LEU A 192 -10.10 7.70 5.31
C LEU A 192 -10.97 6.72 4.52
N PHE A 193 -10.96 6.82 3.21
CA PHE A 193 -11.86 6.06 2.36
C PHE A 193 -11.13 5.25 1.30
N GLU A 194 -10.05 5.80 0.71
CA GLU A 194 -9.24 5.10 -0.29
C GLU A 194 -7.91 4.68 0.31
N GLU A 195 -7.81 3.43 0.77
CA GLU A 195 -6.67 2.92 1.55
C GLU A 195 -5.32 3.33 0.94
N TYR A 196 -5.09 3.01 -0.34
CA TYR A 196 -3.83 3.34 -1.01
C TYR A 196 -3.69 4.83 -1.37
N ALA A 197 -4.74 5.45 -1.94
CA ALA A 197 -4.64 6.80 -2.49
C ALA A 197 -4.60 7.87 -1.38
N ASP A 198 -5.42 7.74 -0.34
CA ASP A 198 -5.35 8.61 0.84
C ASP A 198 -4.02 8.37 1.58
N GLY A 199 -3.59 7.11 1.73
CA GLY A 199 -2.30 6.77 2.35
C GLY A 199 -1.11 7.41 1.63
N SER A 200 -1.10 7.37 0.30
CA SER A 200 -0.04 7.97 -0.52
C SER A 200 0.03 9.49 -0.32
N ARG A 201 -1.13 10.15 -0.21
CA ARG A 201 -1.19 11.59 0.08
C ARG A 201 -0.71 11.91 1.49
N ILE A 202 -1.16 11.15 2.50
CA ILE A 202 -0.71 11.30 3.88
C ILE A 202 0.80 11.18 3.95
N ILE A 203 1.38 10.10 3.43
CA ILE A 203 2.82 9.85 3.46
C ILE A 203 3.57 10.99 2.77
N LYS A 204 3.20 11.32 1.51
CA LYS A 204 3.86 12.39 0.75
C LYS A 204 3.83 13.72 1.52
N LYS A 205 2.67 14.07 2.08
CA LYS A 205 2.49 15.36 2.77
C LYS A 205 3.27 15.38 4.08
N MET A 206 3.19 14.33 4.89
CA MET A 206 3.92 14.20 6.15
C MET A 206 5.45 14.18 5.94
N THR A 207 5.93 13.59 4.83
CA THR A 207 7.34 13.70 4.41
C THR A 207 7.72 15.13 4.06
N SER A 208 6.86 15.88 3.34
CA SER A 208 7.12 17.30 3.05
C SER A 208 7.16 18.19 4.31
N LEU A 209 6.43 17.80 5.35
CA LEU A 209 6.45 18.43 6.68
C LEU A 209 7.64 17.96 7.54
N ARG A 210 8.52 17.09 7.00
CA ARG A 210 9.66 16.46 7.69
C ARG A 210 9.28 15.60 8.90
N LYS A 211 8.01 15.22 9.00
CA LYS A 211 7.49 14.30 10.03
C LYS A 211 7.81 12.86 9.72
N PHE A 212 7.82 12.53 8.43
CA PHE A 212 8.35 11.27 7.90
C PHE A 212 9.61 11.54 7.07
N GLU A 213 10.43 10.51 6.88
CA GLU A 213 11.64 10.55 6.08
C GLU A 213 11.81 9.27 5.26
N GLU A 214 12.50 9.39 4.13
CA GLU A 214 12.89 8.25 3.33
C GLU A 214 14.00 7.46 4.03
N ILE A 215 13.90 6.13 3.97
CA ILE A 215 14.89 5.20 4.51
C ILE A 215 15.42 4.30 3.40
N PRO A 216 16.73 3.99 3.39
CA PRO A 216 17.27 3.02 2.47
C PRO A 216 16.78 1.62 2.87
N SER A 217 16.75 0.69 1.93
CA SER A 217 16.46 -0.72 2.21
C SER A 217 17.70 -1.60 1.99
N ASN A 218 17.66 -2.81 2.52
CA ASN A 218 18.65 -3.85 2.21
C ASN A 218 18.59 -4.28 0.74
N VAL A 219 17.47 -4.04 0.03
CA VAL A 219 17.24 -4.44 -1.36
C VAL A 219 17.63 -3.30 -2.31
N PRO A 220 18.55 -3.52 -3.27
CA PRO A 220 18.97 -2.49 -4.21
C PRO A 220 17.80 -1.90 -5.02
N GLY A 221 17.76 -0.58 -5.13
CA GLY A 221 16.72 0.15 -5.88
C GLY A 221 15.37 0.24 -5.16
N HIS A 222 15.28 -0.19 -3.90
CA HIS A 222 14.09 -0.09 -3.07
C HIS A 222 14.34 0.84 -1.88
N THR A 223 13.37 1.70 -1.59
CA THR A 223 13.37 2.64 -0.45
C THR A 223 12.03 2.54 0.27
N GLY A 224 12.00 3.05 1.50
CA GLY A 224 10.83 3.05 2.36
C GLY A 224 10.60 4.41 2.99
N ILE A 225 9.56 4.53 3.79
CA ILE A 225 9.26 5.75 4.54
C ILE A 225 9.05 5.40 6.01
N ALA A 226 9.69 6.13 6.92
CA ALA A 226 9.49 5.95 8.36
C ALA A 226 9.29 7.29 9.07
N VAL A 227 8.77 7.26 10.30
CA VAL A 227 8.64 8.47 11.13
C VAL A 227 10.01 9.02 11.52
N THR A 228 10.21 10.33 11.39
CA THR A 228 11.52 10.97 11.61
C THR A 228 11.95 10.91 13.07
N ASP A 229 11.01 11.15 13.99
CA ASP A 229 11.21 11.13 15.44
C ASP A 229 11.10 9.69 15.98
N ARG A 230 12.09 8.87 15.63
CA ARG A 230 12.26 7.49 16.11
C ARG A 230 13.72 7.25 16.52
N GLU A 231 13.93 6.21 17.31
CA GLU A 231 15.27 5.63 17.46
C GLU A 231 15.71 5.04 16.12
N LYS A 232 16.74 5.65 15.52
CA LYS A 232 17.24 5.25 14.21
C LYS A 232 18.08 3.99 14.36
N VAL A 233 17.78 3.00 13.53
CA VAL A 233 18.61 1.82 13.35
C VAL A 233 19.44 1.98 12.08
N GLU A 234 20.65 1.44 12.09
CA GLU A 234 21.47 1.39 10.88
C GLU A 234 20.87 0.37 9.91
N ILE A 235 20.68 0.78 8.65
CA ILE A 235 20.20 -0.09 7.58
C ILE A 235 21.33 -0.24 6.57
N LYS A 236 21.92 -1.44 6.52
CA LYS A 236 23.01 -1.76 5.60
C LYS A 236 22.45 -2.14 4.25
N SER A 237 22.87 -1.47 3.18
CA SER A 237 22.60 -1.97 1.85
C SER A 237 23.36 -3.28 1.65
N ASP A 238 22.68 -4.35 1.22
CA ASP A 238 23.34 -5.62 0.95
C ASP A 238 23.91 -5.59 -0.48
N LEU A 239 25.19 -5.21 -0.59
CA LEU A 239 25.96 -5.21 -1.85
C LEU A 239 26.12 -6.63 -2.44
N ASP A 240 25.96 -7.68 -1.63
CA ASP A 240 26.05 -9.07 -2.09
C ASP A 240 24.68 -9.59 -2.57
N LEU A 241 23.56 -9.08 -2.05
CA LEU A 241 22.25 -9.25 -2.68
C LEU A 241 22.16 -8.61 -4.05
N GLU A 242 22.84 -7.50 -4.30
CA GLU A 242 22.90 -6.93 -5.65
C GLU A 242 23.43 -7.96 -6.66
N LYS A 243 24.48 -8.71 -6.27
CA LYS A 243 25.04 -9.79 -7.09
C LYS A 243 24.08 -10.97 -7.20
N ILE A 244 23.41 -11.36 -6.11
CA ILE A 244 22.45 -12.50 -6.11
C ILE A 244 21.20 -12.16 -6.91
N PHE A 245 20.66 -10.94 -6.78
CA PHE A 245 19.46 -10.47 -7.45
C PHE A 245 19.71 -10.26 -8.95
N VAL A 246 20.86 -9.69 -9.33
CA VAL A 246 21.32 -9.65 -10.73
C VAL A 246 21.41 -11.06 -11.30
N LYS A 247 22.03 -12.00 -10.57
CA LYS A 247 22.16 -13.41 -11.00
C LYS A 247 20.79 -14.09 -11.14
N HIS A 248 19.85 -13.82 -10.23
CA HIS A 248 18.49 -14.36 -10.27
C HIS A 248 17.67 -13.78 -11.44
N ILE A 249 17.75 -12.47 -11.69
CA ILE A 249 17.16 -11.82 -12.87
C ILE A 249 17.75 -12.41 -14.16
N GLU A 250 19.06 -12.63 -14.22
CA GLU A 250 19.72 -13.27 -15.35
C GLU A 250 19.25 -14.72 -15.56
N GLU A 251 19.06 -15.49 -14.49
CA GLU A 251 18.51 -16.85 -14.56
C GLU A 251 17.05 -16.87 -15.02
N ILE A 252 16.22 -15.94 -14.56
CA ILE A 252 14.84 -15.77 -15.04
C ILE A 252 14.83 -15.41 -16.54
N LYS A 253 15.69 -14.48 -16.97
CA LYS A 253 15.85 -14.12 -18.39
C LYS A 253 16.35 -15.30 -19.23
N LYS A 254 17.24 -16.16 -18.70
CA LYS A 254 17.68 -17.40 -19.35
C LYS A 254 16.54 -18.42 -19.46
N LYS A 255 15.77 -18.66 -18.39
CA LYS A 255 14.62 -19.57 -18.41
C LYS A 255 13.51 -19.09 -19.36
N SER A 256 13.28 -17.79 -19.43
CA SER A 256 12.35 -17.16 -20.40
C SER A 256 12.76 -17.43 -21.86
N LYS A 257 14.06 -17.33 -22.18
CA LYS A 257 14.58 -17.66 -23.52
C LYS A 257 14.48 -19.15 -23.87
N PHE A 258 14.51 -20.05 -22.89
CA PHE A 258 14.40 -21.50 -23.10
C PHE A 258 12.96 -22.01 -23.31
N ASN A 259 11.93 -21.21 -22.98
CA ASN A 259 10.52 -21.60 -23.18
C ASN A 259 9.96 -21.30 -24.59
N LEU A 260 10.64 -20.49 -25.41
CA LEU A 260 10.23 -20.23 -26.80
C LEU A 260 10.48 -21.44 -27.73
N TRP A 261 11.53 -22.22 -27.48
CA TRP A 261 11.88 -23.38 -28.32
C TRP A 261 11.02 -24.62 -28.06
N LYS A 262 10.48 -24.77 -26.83
CA LYS A 262 9.58 -25.89 -26.48
C LYS A 262 8.19 -25.76 -27.11
N PHE A 263 7.76 -24.55 -27.46
CA PHE A 263 6.51 -24.30 -28.17
C PHE A 263 6.62 -24.47 -29.70
N LEU A 264 7.83 -24.40 -30.26
CA LEU A 264 8.07 -24.55 -31.71
C LEU A 264 8.37 -26.00 -32.12
N SER A 265 8.64 -26.91 -31.18
CA SER A 265 8.96 -28.32 -31.48
C SER A 265 7.78 -29.31 -31.32
N LEU A 266 6.56 -28.84 -31.03
CA LEU A 266 5.36 -29.67 -30.86
C LEU A 266 4.37 -29.61 -32.04
N LYS A 267 4.83 -29.18 -33.22
CA LYS A 267 4.10 -29.38 -34.48
C LYS A 267 5.01 -30.05 -35.50
N ARG A 268 5.06 -31.38 -35.47
CA ARG A 268 5.23 -32.24 -36.64
C ARG A 268 4.40 -33.50 -36.43
#